data_AF-A0A4Q5RZH8-F1
#
_entry.id   AF-A0A4Q5RZH8-F1
#
_cell.length_a   1.000
_cell.length_b   1.000
_cell.length_c   1.000
_cell.angle_alpha   90.00
_cell.angle_beta   90.00
_cell.angle_gamma   90.00
#
_symmetry.space_group_name_H-M   'P 1'
#
loop_
_entity.id
_entity.type
_entity.pdbx_description
1 polymer ?
#
loop_
_entity_poly.entity_id
_entity_poly.type
_entity_poly.pdbx_seq_one_letter_code
_entity_poly.pdbx_strand_id
1 'polypeptide(L)'
;MQLLAALALAVAPLAPGHAMAASIVAAPAKPLDQLVALLLPEEQLLGLAMHTFETTLDRELSAAVIARHPGLKAHVAAAVRPAFTKAMKKEIPGLRREIRAVVVAELSAAEIADALVFFASPTGTKLRTQIYATMAEKPDQSPDQMQAAIMAAVMKNMAAADYPPLLAFGASPAAARMHTVNPKIAAASKAWSDRLLARHGKKLRDIAATATKTYLKGRN
;
A
#
# COMPACT_ATOMS: atom_id res chain seq x y z
N MET A 1 2.08 -10.06 2.49
CA MET A 1 1.82 -8.63 2.16
C MET A 1 2.13 -7.75 3.37
N GLN A 2 3.30 -7.10 3.38
CA GLN A 2 3.74 -6.14 4.40
C GLN A 2 3.56 -4.71 3.90
N LEU A 3 2.29 -4.37 3.62
CA LEU A 3 1.92 -3.24 2.77
C LEU A 3 2.33 -1.85 3.31
N LEU A 4 2.66 -1.78 4.60
CA LEU A 4 2.82 -0.53 5.33
C LEU A 4 4.10 -0.45 6.17
N ALA A 5 4.91 -1.52 6.23
CA ALA A 5 6.26 -1.46 6.80
C ALA A 5 7.17 -0.55 5.94
N ALA A 6 6.85 -0.44 4.66
CA ALA A 6 7.46 0.41 3.66
C ALA A 6 7.44 1.93 3.96
N LEU A 7 6.39 2.44 4.62
CA LEU A 7 6.31 3.85 5.03
C LEU A 7 7.28 4.21 6.17
N ALA A 8 7.91 3.21 6.79
CA ALA A 8 8.50 3.35 8.12
C ALA A 8 9.96 3.79 8.16
N LEU A 9 10.64 3.85 7.01
CA LEU A 9 12.08 3.61 7.05
C LEU A 9 12.93 4.68 6.35
N ALA A 10 12.30 5.76 5.88
CA ALA A 10 13.00 6.87 5.23
C ALA A 10 13.52 7.94 6.21
N VAL A 11 13.50 7.71 7.52
CA VAL A 11 13.84 8.74 8.52
C VAL A 11 15.08 8.33 9.32
N ALA A 12 16.24 8.78 8.85
CA ALA A 12 17.47 8.81 9.66
C ALA A 12 17.47 10.06 10.55
N PRO A 13 17.99 10.01 11.79
CA PRO A 13 17.96 11.14 12.70
C PRO A 13 19.10 12.12 12.37
N LEU A 14 18.76 13.37 12.06
CA LEU A 14 19.69 14.50 12.19
C LEU A 14 18.98 15.65 12.91
N ALA A 15 19.78 16.33 13.74
CA ALA A 15 19.47 17.28 14.81
C ALA A 15 18.32 18.31 14.58
N PRO A 16 17.74 18.86 15.67
CA PRO A 16 16.49 19.62 15.60
C PRO A 16 16.68 21.05 15.08
N GLY A 17 15.88 21.43 14.08
CA GLY A 17 15.66 22.81 13.64
C GLY A 17 14.20 23.20 13.85
N HIS A 18 13.96 24.36 14.47
CA HIS A 18 12.63 24.84 14.86
C HIS A 18 11.80 25.28 13.62
N ALA A 19 10.53 24.87 13.53
CA ALA A 19 9.62 25.21 12.44
C ALA A 19 8.59 26.28 12.86
N MET A 20 8.30 27.23 11.97
CA MET A 20 7.28 28.27 12.13
C MET A 20 5.90 27.83 11.59
N ALA A 21 4.84 28.31 12.24
CA ALA A 21 3.45 27.96 12.00
C ALA A 21 2.83 28.70 10.80
N ALA A 22 2.00 27.99 10.01
CA ALA A 22 1.17 28.54 8.95
C ALA A 22 -0.33 28.45 9.31
N SER A 23 -1.12 29.40 8.80
CA SER A 23 -2.53 29.65 9.16
C SER A 23 -3.53 28.70 8.46
N ILE A 24 -4.66 28.43 9.12
CA ILE A 24 -5.64 27.37 8.80
C ILE A 24 -6.86 27.93 8.04
N VAL A 25 -7.34 27.23 7.00
CA VAL A 25 -8.60 27.50 6.27
C VAL A 25 -9.55 26.29 6.31
N ALA A 26 -10.84 26.59 6.54
CA ALA A 26 -12.10 25.81 6.40
C ALA A 26 -12.16 24.34 6.87
N ALA A 27 -13.08 24.07 7.81
CA ALA A 27 -13.24 22.80 8.53
C ALA A 27 -13.49 21.58 7.61
N PRO A 28 -12.52 20.67 7.49
CA PRO A 28 -12.62 19.53 6.60
C PRO A 28 -12.90 18.25 7.41
N ALA A 29 -13.00 17.08 6.75
CA ALA A 29 -13.11 15.79 7.43
C ALA A 29 -12.12 15.69 8.61
N LYS A 30 -12.49 14.99 9.71
CA LYS A 30 -11.64 14.89 10.91
C LYS A 30 -10.20 14.54 10.48
N PRO A 31 -9.16 15.27 10.91
CA PRO A 31 -7.78 15.13 10.40
C PRO A 31 -7.27 13.69 10.28
N LEU A 32 -7.69 12.83 11.22
CA LEU A 32 -7.41 11.39 11.21
C LEU A 32 -7.94 10.66 9.97
N ASP A 33 -9.18 10.94 9.54
CA ASP A 33 -9.79 10.25 8.40
C ASP A 33 -9.09 10.66 7.09
N GLN A 34 -8.64 11.92 7.00
CA GLN A 34 -7.83 12.41 5.89
C GLN A 34 -6.46 11.76 5.87
N LEU A 35 -5.78 11.71 7.02
CA LEU A 35 -4.48 11.05 7.13
C LEU A 35 -4.59 9.58 6.69
N VAL A 36 -5.59 8.84 7.20
CA VAL A 36 -5.79 7.44 6.81
C VAL A 36 -6.11 7.30 5.31
N ALA A 37 -6.91 8.21 4.73
CA ALA A 37 -7.18 8.20 3.30
C ALA A 37 -5.92 8.47 2.45
N LEU A 38 -5.01 9.32 2.95
CA LEU A 38 -3.71 9.55 2.31
C LEU A 38 -2.75 8.37 2.47
N LEU A 39 -2.75 7.70 3.62
CA LEU A 39 -1.91 6.52 3.82
C LEU A 39 -2.40 5.31 3.02
N LEU A 40 -3.72 5.20 2.85
CA LEU A 40 -4.42 4.09 2.20
C LEU A 40 -5.37 4.57 1.08
N PRO A 41 -4.86 5.22 0.03
CA PRO A 41 -5.68 5.66 -1.07
C PRO A 41 -6.17 4.43 -1.84
N GLU A 42 -7.48 4.39 -2.09
CA GLU A 42 -8.16 3.19 -2.60
C GLU A 42 -7.57 2.75 -3.94
N GLU A 43 -7.29 3.69 -4.83
CA GLU A 43 -6.75 3.43 -6.15
C GLU A 43 -5.38 2.76 -6.10
N GLN A 44 -4.48 3.21 -5.22
CA GLN A 44 -3.13 2.65 -5.11
C GLN A 44 -3.19 1.26 -4.46
N LEU A 45 -4.07 1.05 -3.48
CA LEU A 45 -4.32 -0.27 -2.90
C LEU A 45 -4.86 -1.26 -3.93
N LEU A 46 -5.84 -0.84 -4.74
CA LEU A 46 -6.40 -1.66 -5.80
C LEU A 46 -5.36 -1.96 -6.89
N GLY A 47 -4.58 -0.95 -7.29
CA GLY A 47 -3.50 -1.10 -8.27
C GLY A 47 -2.44 -2.11 -7.80
N LEU A 48 -1.97 -1.97 -6.56
CA LEU A 48 -0.99 -2.88 -5.97
C LEU A 48 -1.54 -4.32 -5.82
N ALA A 49 -2.78 -4.44 -5.34
CA ALA A 49 -3.43 -5.74 -5.20
C ALA A 49 -3.60 -6.42 -6.58
N MET A 50 -3.95 -5.65 -7.62
CA MET A 50 -4.09 -6.19 -8.96
C MET A 50 -2.76 -6.56 -9.59
N HIS A 51 -1.72 -5.74 -9.40
CA HIS A 51 -0.38 -6.09 -9.84
C HIS A 51 0.12 -7.39 -9.20
N THR A 52 -0.12 -7.56 -7.89
CA THR A 52 0.25 -8.78 -7.17
C THR A 52 -0.52 -9.99 -7.69
N PHE A 53 -1.82 -9.84 -7.95
CA PHE A 53 -2.64 -10.89 -8.56
C PHE A 53 -2.08 -11.35 -9.91
N GLU A 54 -1.76 -10.41 -10.81
CA GLU A 54 -1.20 -10.74 -12.13
C GLU A 54 0.15 -11.45 -12.01
N THR A 55 1.03 -10.94 -11.14
CA THR A 55 2.35 -11.54 -10.91
C THR A 55 2.25 -12.93 -10.29
N THR A 56 1.25 -13.17 -9.44
CA THR A 56 0.99 -14.50 -8.87
C THR A 56 0.45 -15.45 -9.93
N LEU A 57 -0.48 -14.97 -10.78
CA LEU A 57 -1.00 -15.75 -11.89
C LEU A 57 0.10 -16.17 -12.87
N ASP A 58 1.09 -15.29 -13.10
CA ASP A 58 2.28 -15.59 -13.90
C ASP A 58 3.16 -16.70 -13.30
N ARG A 59 3.24 -16.78 -11.97
CA ARG A 59 4.01 -17.82 -11.28
C ARG A 59 3.28 -19.16 -11.25
N GLU A 60 1.98 -19.13 -11.02
CA GLU A 60 1.15 -20.34 -10.93
C GLU A 60 0.95 -21.01 -12.30
N LEU A 61 0.86 -20.22 -13.38
CA LEU A 61 0.82 -20.74 -14.74
C LEU A 61 2.24 -20.92 -15.27
N SER A 62 2.75 -22.15 -15.25
CA SER A 62 4.08 -22.43 -15.82
C SER A 62 4.20 -21.98 -17.28
N ALA A 63 5.40 -21.54 -17.69
CA ALA A 63 5.68 -21.12 -19.06
C ALA A 63 5.30 -22.20 -20.10
N ALA A 64 5.47 -23.48 -19.76
CA ALA A 64 5.07 -24.60 -20.61
C ALA A 64 3.55 -24.69 -20.80
N VAL A 65 2.76 -24.43 -19.74
CA VAL A 65 1.29 -24.37 -19.83
C VAL A 65 0.84 -23.20 -20.68
N ILE A 66 1.47 -22.03 -20.51
CA ILE A 66 1.17 -20.83 -21.32
C ILE A 66 1.51 -21.07 -22.81
N ALA A 67 2.66 -21.67 -23.10
CA ALA A 67 3.09 -21.99 -24.47
C ALA A 67 2.15 -22.98 -25.16
N ARG A 68 1.67 -24.00 -24.43
CA ARG A 68 0.68 -24.97 -24.95
C ARG A 68 -0.71 -24.38 -25.12
N HIS A 69 -1.03 -23.32 -24.36
CA HIS A 69 -2.35 -22.71 -24.36
C HIS A 69 -2.27 -21.17 -24.47
N PRO A 70 -1.86 -20.61 -25.64
CA PRO A 70 -1.70 -19.17 -25.80
C PRO A 70 -3.01 -18.42 -25.60
N GLY A 71 -3.08 -17.55 -24.60
CA GLY A 71 -4.29 -16.79 -24.23
C GLY A 71 -5.03 -17.30 -22.98
N LEU A 72 -4.63 -18.45 -22.42
CA LEU A 72 -5.23 -19.00 -21.19
C LEU A 72 -5.12 -18.00 -20.03
N LYS A 73 -3.94 -17.43 -19.81
CA LYS A 73 -3.70 -16.42 -18.76
C LYS A 73 -4.69 -15.26 -18.88
N ALA A 74 -4.78 -14.66 -20.06
CA ALA A 74 -5.65 -13.51 -20.30
C ALA A 74 -7.12 -13.86 -20.06
N HIS A 75 -7.56 -15.05 -20.48
CA HIS A 75 -8.92 -15.53 -20.25
C HIS A 75 -9.24 -15.72 -18.76
N VAL A 76 -8.35 -16.37 -18.01
CA VAL A 76 -8.51 -16.57 -16.56
C VAL A 76 -8.47 -15.23 -15.82
N ALA A 77 -7.52 -14.35 -16.14
CA ALA A 77 -7.44 -13.02 -15.53
C ALA A 77 -8.71 -12.20 -15.78
N ALA A 78 -9.23 -12.19 -17.01
CA ALA A 78 -10.47 -11.49 -17.36
C ALA A 78 -11.68 -11.98 -16.55
N ALA A 79 -11.76 -13.28 -16.27
CA ALA A 79 -12.83 -13.85 -15.45
C ALA A 79 -12.71 -13.49 -13.96
N VAL A 80 -11.49 -13.47 -13.41
CA VAL A 80 -11.26 -13.28 -11.96
C VAL A 80 -11.25 -11.80 -11.56
N ARG A 81 -10.70 -10.90 -12.39
CA ARG A 81 -10.51 -9.47 -12.07
C ARG A 81 -11.77 -8.78 -11.53
N PRO A 82 -12.97 -8.90 -12.15
CA PRO A 82 -14.16 -8.21 -11.64
C PRO A 82 -14.55 -8.65 -10.22
N ALA A 83 -14.48 -9.95 -9.94
CA ALA A 83 -14.80 -10.49 -8.61
C ALA A 83 -13.77 -10.07 -7.56
N PHE A 84 -12.48 -10.06 -7.93
CA PHE A 84 -11.40 -9.62 -7.06
C PHE A 84 -11.53 -8.13 -6.70
N THR A 85 -11.68 -7.25 -7.71
CA THR A 85 -11.86 -5.81 -7.49
C THR A 85 -13.09 -5.52 -6.63
N LYS A 86 -14.20 -6.23 -6.86
CA LYS A 86 -15.41 -6.09 -6.03
C LYS A 86 -15.16 -6.49 -4.57
N ALA A 87 -14.43 -7.59 -4.33
CA ALA A 87 -14.06 -8.00 -2.98
C ALA A 87 -13.16 -6.97 -2.29
N MET A 88 -12.13 -6.48 -2.99
CA MET A 88 -11.22 -5.46 -2.46
C MET A 88 -11.96 -4.18 -2.07
N LYS A 89 -12.75 -3.60 -2.99
CA LYS A 89 -13.54 -2.38 -2.72
C LYS A 89 -14.48 -2.53 -1.52
N LYS A 90 -15.07 -3.71 -1.34
CA LYS A 90 -15.93 -4.01 -0.20
C LYS A 90 -15.16 -4.01 1.13
N GLU A 91 -13.90 -4.46 1.14
CA GLU A 91 -13.14 -4.74 2.36
C GLU A 91 -12.14 -3.64 2.73
N ILE A 92 -11.74 -2.77 1.79
CA ILE A 92 -10.87 -1.59 2.05
C ILE A 92 -11.41 -0.67 3.15
N PRO A 93 -12.73 -0.36 3.23
CA PRO A 93 -13.26 0.41 4.34
C PRO A 93 -13.01 -0.25 5.72
N GLY A 94 -12.99 -1.58 5.78
CA GLY A 94 -12.62 -2.32 6.99
C GLY A 94 -11.17 -2.09 7.38
N LEU A 95 -10.25 -2.21 6.42
CA LEU A 95 -8.83 -1.92 6.62
C LEU A 95 -8.60 -0.50 7.14
N ARG A 96 -9.26 0.50 6.53
CA ARG A 96 -9.15 1.91 6.98
C ARG A 96 -9.60 2.09 8.43
N ARG A 97 -10.66 1.41 8.87
CA ARG A 97 -11.09 1.46 10.28
C ARG A 97 -10.06 0.85 11.22
N GLU A 98 -9.42 -0.25 10.83
CA GLU A 98 -8.37 -0.89 11.63
C GLU A 98 -7.13 0.00 11.74
N ILE A 99 -6.69 0.60 10.63
CA ILE A 99 -5.56 1.54 10.66
C ILE A 99 -5.90 2.80 11.44
N ARG A 100 -7.13 3.31 11.33
CA ARG A 100 -7.62 4.42 12.16
C ARG A 100 -7.51 4.12 13.65
N ALA A 101 -7.87 2.90 14.07
CA ALA A 101 -7.75 2.48 15.47
C ALA A 101 -6.29 2.41 15.93
N VAL A 102 -5.37 1.94 15.08
CA VAL A 102 -3.94 1.96 15.38
C VAL A 102 -3.43 3.40 15.51
N VAL A 103 -3.74 4.27 14.55
CA VAL A 103 -3.23 5.65 14.55
C VAL A 103 -3.72 6.43 15.76
N VAL A 104 -5.00 6.34 16.12
CA VAL A 104 -5.54 7.09 17.28
C VAL A 104 -5.07 6.56 18.63
N ALA A 105 -4.68 5.28 18.71
CA ALA A 105 -4.13 4.70 19.93
C ALA A 105 -2.67 5.14 20.17
N GLU A 106 -1.95 5.49 19.11
CA GLU A 106 -0.49 5.67 19.15
C GLU A 106 -0.03 7.10 18.89
N LEU A 107 -0.84 7.91 18.18
CA LEU A 107 -0.55 9.31 17.87
C LEU A 107 -1.53 10.23 18.60
N SER A 108 -0.98 11.31 19.14
CA SER A 108 -1.75 12.46 19.61
C SER A 108 -2.41 13.21 18.45
N ALA A 109 -3.38 14.07 18.77
CA ALA A 109 -4.04 14.92 17.77
C ALA A 109 -3.05 15.84 17.03
N ALA A 110 -2.01 16.34 17.72
CA ALA A 110 -0.97 17.17 17.13
C ALA A 110 -0.10 16.36 16.14
N GLU A 111 0.34 15.16 16.53
CA GLU A 111 1.13 14.29 15.65
C GLU A 111 0.34 13.84 14.41
N ILE A 112 -0.98 13.62 14.55
CA ILE A 112 -1.86 13.34 13.41
C ILE A 112 -1.93 14.55 12.46
N ALA A 113 -2.03 15.77 13.00
CA ALA A 113 -2.05 16.99 12.21
C ALA A 113 -0.73 17.21 11.47
N ASP A 114 0.41 17.04 12.16
CA ASP A 114 1.75 17.17 11.56
C ASP A 114 1.98 16.15 10.44
N ALA A 115 1.62 14.89 10.70
CA ALA A 115 1.69 13.85 9.68
C ALA A 115 0.79 14.16 8.47
N LEU A 116 -0.43 14.65 8.71
CA LEU A 116 -1.34 15.06 7.64
C LEU A 116 -0.75 16.20 6.79
N VAL A 117 -0.21 17.24 7.42
CA VAL A 117 0.43 18.36 6.71
C VAL A 117 1.56 17.86 5.82
N PHE A 118 2.44 17.01 6.36
CA PHE A 118 3.54 16.45 5.58
C PHE A 118 3.05 15.56 4.43
N PHE A 119 2.18 14.57 4.69
CA PHE A 119 1.73 13.63 3.65
C PHE A 119 0.83 14.27 2.58
N ALA A 120 0.18 15.39 2.89
CA ALA A 120 -0.55 16.21 1.93
C ALA A 120 0.37 17.13 1.10
N SER A 121 1.61 17.37 1.52
CA SER A 121 2.57 18.19 0.77
C SER A 121 2.99 17.54 -0.56
N PRO A 122 3.56 18.30 -1.51
CA PRO A 122 4.12 17.75 -2.74
C PRO A 122 5.18 16.68 -2.47
N THR A 123 6.08 16.92 -1.51
CA THR A 123 7.13 15.97 -1.12
C THR A 123 6.56 14.71 -0.47
N GLY A 124 5.60 14.85 0.44
CA GLY A 124 4.93 13.69 1.06
C GLY A 124 4.12 12.87 0.04
N THR A 125 3.55 13.52 -0.97
CA THR A 125 2.88 12.83 -2.09
C THR A 125 3.87 12.07 -2.96
N LYS A 126 5.01 12.68 -3.34
CA LYS A 126 6.08 11.97 -4.06
C LYS A 126 6.57 10.76 -3.28
N LEU A 127 6.81 10.91 -1.96
CA LEU A 127 7.24 9.84 -1.09
C LEU A 127 6.27 8.66 -1.13
N ARG A 128 4.97 8.91 -0.91
CA ARG A 128 3.93 7.87 -0.98
C ARG A 128 3.89 7.19 -2.34
N THR A 129 3.93 7.96 -3.43
CA THR A 129 3.94 7.41 -4.79
C THR A 129 5.12 6.46 -5.01
N GLN A 130 6.34 6.84 -4.59
CA GLN A 130 7.52 5.99 -4.73
C GLN A 130 7.43 4.72 -3.87
N ILE A 131 6.83 4.82 -2.69
CA ILE A 131 6.58 3.66 -1.83
C ILE A 131 5.68 2.66 -2.55
N TYR A 132 4.49 3.08 -3.00
CA TYR A 132 3.57 2.17 -3.68
C TYR A 132 4.13 1.60 -4.99
N ALA A 133 4.89 2.39 -5.75
CA ALA A 133 5.56 1.94 -6.97
C ALA A 133 6.60 0.85 -6.67
N THR A 134 7.50 1.09 -5.70
CA THR A 134 8.54 0.12 -5.32
C THR A 134 7.94 -1.19 -4.83
N MET A 135 6.84 -1.10 -4.08
CA MET A 135 6.13 -2.26 -3.57
C MET A 135 5.47 -3.08 -4.67
N ALA A 136 4.93 -2.42 -5.68
CA ALA A 136 4.38 -3.10 -6.86
C ALA A 136 5.49 -3.82 -7.61
N GLU A 137 6.64 -3.17 -7.84
CA GLU A 137 7.77 -3.77 -8.56
C GLU A 137 8.40 -4.97 -7.85
N LYS A 138 8.35 -5.02 -6.52
CA LYS A 138 9.11 -5.99 -5.71
C LYS A 138 8.28 -6.69 -4.62
N PRO A 139 7.16 -7.34 -4.97
CA PRO A 139 6.16 -7.79 -3.99
C PRO A 139 6.64 -8.91 -3.05
N ASP A 140 7.73 -9.59 -3.40
CA ASP A 140 8.27 -10.75 -2.66
C ASP A 140 9.45 -10.42 -1.75
N GLN A 141 9.87 -9.16 -1.68
CA GLN A 141 10.97 -8.77 -0.81
C GLN A 141 10.59 -8.90 0.66
N SER A 142 11.58 -9.29 1.48
CA SER A 142 11.50 -9.19 2.93
C SER A 142 11.32 -7.72 3.38
N PRO A 143 10.88 -7.46 4.62
CA PRO A 143 10.74 -6.09 5.15
C PRO A 143 11.98 -5.23 4.91
N ASP A 144 13.15 -5.76 5.26
CA ASP A 144 14.41 -5.02 5.25
C ASP A 144 14.89 -4.75 3.81
N GLN A 145 14.63 -5.68 2.90
CA GLN A 145 14.91 -5.47 1.47
C GLN A 145 13.95 -4.45 0.86
N MET A 146 12.67 -4.51 1.21
CA MET A 146 11.65 -3.56 0.75
C MET A 146 11.96 -2.15 1.26
N GLN A 147 12.35 -2.04 2.53
CA GLN A 147 12.87 -0.81 3.13
C GLN A 147 13.99 -0.20 2.31
N ALA A 148 15.06 -0.98 2.09
CA ALA A 148 16.24 -0.50 1.39
C ALA A 148 15.88 -0.10 -0.05
N ALA A 149 15.01 -0.87 -0.71
CA ALA A 149 14.53 -0.56 -2.04
C ALA A 149 13.74 0.75 -2.09
N ILE A 150 12.88 1.00 -1.10
CA ILE A 150 12.10 2.23 -1.00
C ILE A 150 13.01 3.41 -0.75
N MET A 151 13.94 3.31 0.21
CA MET A 151 14.90 4.39 0.47
C MET A 151 15.70 4.71 -0.80
N ALA A 152 16.20 3.70 -1.51
CA ALA A 152 16.90 3.90 -2.77
C ALA A 152 16.02 4.55 -3.84
N ALA A 153 14.75 4.12 -3.98
CA ALA A 153 13.80 4.71 -4.92
C ALA A 153 13.47 6.16 -4.57
N VAL A 154 13.28 6.47 -3.29
CA VAL A 154 13.04 7.83 -2.80
C VAL A 154 14.25 8.70 -3.10
N MET A 155 15.45 8.30 -2.68
CA MET A 155 16.67 9.09 -2.93
C MET A 155 16.95 9.31 -4.42
N LYS A 156 16.65 8.33 -5.27
CA LYS A 156 16.80 8.43 -6.73
C LYS A 156 15.81 9.42 -7.36
N ASN A 157 14.60 9.55 -6.81
CA ASN A 157 13.50 10.29 -7.43
C ASN A 157 13.17 11.63 -6.73
N MET A 158 13.89 11.97 -5.65
CA MET A 158 13.72 13.25 -4.94
C MET A 158 14.66 14.31 -5.49
N ALA A 159 14.15 15.52 -5.65
CA ALA A 159 14.95 16.69 -6.05
C ALA A 159 15.54 17.39 -4.81
N ALA A 160 16.51 18.28 -5.02
CA ALA A 160 17.11 19.08 -3.95
C ALA A 160 16.06 19.79 -3.06
N ALA A 161 14.97 20.27 -3.66
CA ALA A 161 13.87 20.95 -2.95
C ALA A 161 13.03 20.02 -2.06
N ASP A 162 13.10 18.70 -2.24
CA ASP A 162 12.35 17.73 -1.45
C ASP A 162 13.04 17.38 -0.13
N TYR A 163 14.34 17.62 0.00
CA TYR A 163 15.09 17.26 1.21
C TYR A 163 14.72 18.09 2.45
N PRO A 164 14.57 19.43 2.39
CA PRO A 164 14.20 20.19 3.58
C PRO A 164 12.87 19.75 4.22
N PRO A 165 11.77 19.53 3.46
CA PRO A 165 10.54 18.97 4.04
C PRO A 165 10.70 17.54 4.59
N LEU A 166 11.50 16.69 3.94
CA LEU A 166 11.78 15.33 4.44
C LEU A 166 12.52 15.36 5.78
N LEU A 167 13.54 16.21 5.89
CA LEU A 167 14.32 16.37 7.12
C LEU A 167 13.46 17.00 8.22
N ALA A 168 12.66 18.02 7.90
CA ALA A 168 11.77 18.66 8.86
C ALA A 168 10.73 17.68 9.42
N PHE A 169 10.09 16.89 8.55
CA PHE A 169 9.19 15.82 9.01
C PHE A 169 9.95 14.76 9.80
N GLY A 170 11.15 14.38 9.33
CA GLY A 170 11.97 13.38 9.99
C GLY A 170 12.38 13.73 11.42
N ALA A 171 12.56 15.02 11.70
CA ALA A 171 12.83 15.53 13.04
C ALA A 171 11.57 15.72 13.91
N SER A 172 10.37 15.49 13.36
CA SER A 172 9.11 15.69 14.09
C SER A 172 8.80 14.56 15.08
N PRO A 173 8.05 14.84 16.16
CA PRO A 173 7.54 13.79 17.06
C PRO A 173 6.70 12.74 16.32
N ALA A 174 5.92 13.17 15.33
CA ALA A 174 5.11 12.27 14.51
C ALA A 174 5.98 11.23 13.80
N ALA A 175 7.09 11.63 13.18
CA ALA A 175 8.03 10.71 12.54
C ALA A 175 8.72 9.78 13.55
N ALA A 176 9.13 10.28 14.71
CA ALA A 176 9.68 9.43 15.77
C ALA A 176 8.69 8.34 16.21
N ARG A 177 7.39 8.68 16.29
CA ARG A 177 6.33 7.74 16.68
C ARG A 177 6.03 6.70 15.61
N MET A 178 6.35 6.98 14.35
CA MET A 178 6.16 6.03 13.25
C MET A 178 6.89 4.70 13.46
N HIS A 179 8.04 4.68 14.15
CA HIS A 179 8.73 3.42 14.51
C HIS A 179 7.87 2.47 15.36
N THR A 180 6.96 3.01 16.19
CA THR A 180 6.02 2.21 16.99
C THR A 180 4.73 1.90 16.23
N VAL A 181 4.24 2.88 15.45
CA VAL A 181 2.98 2.77 14.71
C VAL A 181 3.09 1.75 13.56
N ASN A 182 4.20 1.76 12.83
CA ASN A 182 4.30 1.00 11.58
C ASN A 182 4.25 -0.52 11.74
N PRO A 183 4.92 -1.14 12.73
CA PRO A 183 4.74 -2.57 13.00
C PRO A 183 3.28 -2.93 13.30
N LYS A 184 2.55 -2.07 14.03
CA LYS A 184 1.13 -2.28 14.37
C LYS A 184 0.24 -2.17 13.14
N ILE A 185 0.50 -1.17 12.29
CA ILE A 185 -0.17 -1.02 11.00
C ILE A 185 0.09 -2.26 10.11
N ALA A 186 1.34 -2.72 10.02
CA ALA A 186 1.69 -3.91 9.23
C ALA A 186 0.99 -5.18 9.75
N ALA A 187 0.92 -5.36 11.07
CA ALA A 187 0.18 -6.47 11.69
C ALA A 187 -1.32 -6.41 11.39
N ALA A 188 -1.94 -5.23 11.51
CA ALA A 188 -3.35 -5.03 11.18
C ALA A 188 -3.63 -5.34 9.70
N SER A 189 -2.80 -4.85 8.77
CA SER A 189 -2.92 -5.16 7.34
C SER A 189 -2.75 -6.64 7.03
N LYS A 190 -1.82 -7.32 7.70
CA LYS A 190 -1.67 -8.78 7.55
C LYS A 190 -2.93 -9.51 8.01
N ALA A 191 -3.43 -9.21 9.21
CA ALA A 191 -4.62 -9.84 9.74
C ALA A 191 -5.85 -9.57 8.84
N TRP A 192 -5.97 -8.36 8.31
CA TRP A 192 -7.00 -8.02 7.32
C TRP A 192 -6.86 -8.83 6.03
N SER A 193 -5.65 -8.98 5.50
CA SER A 193 -5.38 -9.77 4.29
C SER A 193 -5.73 -11.26 4.51
N ASP A 194 -5.38 -11.82 5.66
CA ASP A 194 -5.72 -13.21 6.01
C ASP A 194 -7.26 -13.39 6.06
N ARG A 195 -8.00 -12.43 6.64
CA ARG A 195 -9.48 -12.45 6.63
C ARG A 195 -10.08 -12.28 5.23
N LEU A 196 -9.49 -11.42 4.40
CA LEU A 196 -9.90 -11.23 3.01
C LEU A 196 -9.80 -12.56 2.24
N LEU A 197 -8.67 -13.26 2.37
CA LEU A 197 -8.44 -14.56 1.75
C LEU A 197 -9.37 -15.65 2.28
N ALA A 198 -9.59 -15.70 3.60
CA ALA A 198 -10.52 -16.65 4.20
C ALA A 198 -11.96 -16.45 3.67
N ARG A 199 -12.39 -15.21 3.50
CA ARG A 199 -13.76 -14.87 3.07
C ARG A 199 -13.97 -15.02 1.56
N HIS A 200 -13.01 -14.63 0.74
CA HIS A 200 -13.19 -14.51 -0.72
C HIS A 200 -12.34 -15.49 -1.54
N GLY A 201 -11.29 -16.06 -0.95
CA GLY A 201 -10.29 -16.85 -1.67
C GLY A 201 -10.86 -18.09 -2.35
N LYS A 202 -11.76 -18.84 -1.70
CA LYS A 202 -12.39 -20.01 -2.32
C LYS A 202 -13.14 -19.63 -3.60
N LYS A 203 -14.00 -18.60 -3.53
CA LYS A 203 -14.80 -18.15 -4.67
C LYS A 203 -13.92 -17.72 -5.85
N LEU A 204 -12.83 -16.99 -5.58
CA LEU A 204 -11.89 -16.54 -6.61
C LEU A 204 -11.19 -17.74 -7.28
N ARG A 205 -10.79 -18.76 -6.51
CA ARG A 205 -10.22 -20.00 -7.05
C ARG A 205 -11.24 -20.78 -7.89
N ASP A 206 -12.49 -20.87 -7.45
CA ASP A 206 -13.56 -21.56 -8.20
C ASP A 206 -13.82 -20.87 -9.56
N ILE A 207 -13.79 -19.53 -9.60
CA ILE A 207 -13.89 -18.76 -10.85
C ILE A 207 -12.70 -19.06 -11.77
N ALA A 208 -11.47 -19.04 -11.24
CA ALA A 208 -10.27 -19.33 -12.00
C ALA A 208 -10.27 -20.75 -12.59
N ALA A 209 -10.67 -21.75 -11.79
CA ALA A 209 -10.78 -23.14 -12.22
C ALA A 209 -11.85 -23.31 -13.31
N THR A 210 -13.00 -22.65 -13.15
CA THR A 210 -14.08 -22.66 -14.15
C THR A 210 -13.62 -22.03 -15.47
N ALA A 211 -13.00 -20.85 -15.42
CA ALA A 211 -12.47 -20.17 -16.59
C ALA A 211 -11.41 -21.02 -17.32
N THR A 212 -10.53 -21.68 -16.56
CA THR A 212 -9.54 -22.61 -17.12
C THR A 212 -10.21 -23.78 -17.85
N LYS A 213 -11.20 -24.42 -17.23
CA LYS A 213 -11.94 -25.54 -17.84
C LYS A 213 -12.70 -25.13 -19.09
N THR A 214 -13.37 -23.97 -19.07
CA THR A 214 -14.09 -23.42 -20.22
C THR A 214 -13.15 -23.17 -21.38
N TYR A 215 -11.99 -22.56 -21.10
CA TYR A 215 -10.99 -22.28 -22.11
C TYR A 215 -10.45 -23.55 -22.79
N LEU A 216 -10.12 -24.57 -22.00
CA LEU A 216 -9.58 -25.82 -22.53
C LEU A 216 -10.62 -26.62 -23.35
N LYS A 217 -11.91 -26.55 -22.96
CA LYS A 217 -12.99 -27.20 -23.73
C LYS A 217 -13.23 -26.57 -25.10
N GLY A 218 -13.04 -25.26 -25.24
CA GLY A 218 -13.23 -24.56 -26.52
C GLY A 218 -12.08 -24.73 -27.52
N ARG A 219 -11.06 -25.55 -27.19
CA ARG A 219 -9.88 -25.82 -28.02
C ARG A 219 -9.75 -27.28 -28.48
N ASN A 220 -10.64 -28.15 -28.02
CA ASN A 220 -10.81 -29.51 -28.56
C ASN A 220 -11.85 -29.46 -29.69
#